data_AF-A0A4U5NMF8-F1
#
_entry.id   AF-A0A4U5NMF8-F1
#
_cell.length_a   1.000
_cell.length_b   1.000
_cell.length_c   1.000
_cell.angle_alpha   90.00
_cell.angle_beta   90.00
_cell.angle_gamma   90.00
#
_symmetry.space_group_name_H-M   'P 1'
#
loop_
_entity.id
_entity.type
_entity.pdbx_description
1 polymer ?
#
loop_
_entity_poly.entity_id
_entity_poly.type
_entity_poly.pdbx_seq_one_letter_code
_entity_poly.pdbx_strand_id
1 'polypeptide(L)'
;MEYMDAGTLDGIFRANGPFSEASPAHIAYQVLNGLKNLHEHNIVHLDIKPSNLLVSKDMKVKIADFGVSKIVHGDVWSLGVTLLELHAGHFPFFPAGKKPTNWKELVLVICFGEFRGSIRGIQQLHQVLLGEGTE
;
A
#
# COMPACT_ATOMS: atom_id res chain seq x y z
N MET A 1 -17.35 -1.51 17.11
CA MET A 1 -17.14 -1.22 15.68
C MET A 1 -18.30 -1.85 14.92
N GLU A 2 -18.85 -1.17 13.90
CA GLU A 2 -19.82 -1.78 12.97
C GLU A 2 -19.18 -3.00 12.28
N TYR A 3 -19.92 -4.10 12.15
CA TYR A 3 -19.44 -5.30 11.48
C TYR A 3 -19.42 -5.08 9.96
N MET A 4 -18.28 -5.39 9.32
CA MET A 4 -18.07 -5.23 7.88
C MET A 4 -18.26 -6.59 7.21
N ASP A 5 -19.44 -6.81 6.63
CA ASP A 5 -19.97 -8.13 6.27
C ASP A 5 -19.53 -8.67 4.90
N ALA A 6 -18.70 -7.93 4.16
CA ALA A 6 -18.10 -8.38 2.90
C ALA A 6 -16.61 -8.77 3.05
N GLY A 7 -16.06 -8.73 4.27
CA GLY A 7 -14.67 -9.11 4.53
C GLY A 7 -13.68 -8.01 4.15
N THR A 8 -12.54 -8.37 3.56
CA THR A 8 -11.46 -7.44 3.18
C THR A 8 -11.46 -7.15 1.68
N LEU A 9 -10.88 -6.02 1.27
CA LEU A 9 -10.64 -5.75 -0.15
C LEU A 9 -9.76 -6.82 -0.81
N ASP A 10 -8.79 -7.41 -0.09
CA ASP A 10 -7.99 -8.54 -0.60
C ASP A 10 -8.90 -9.75 -0.94
N GLY A 11 -9.87 -10.06 -0.07
CA GLY A 11 -10.83 -11.15 -0.30
C GLY A 11 -11.70 -10.90 -1.53
N ILE A 12 -12.24 -9.67 -1.66
CA ILE A 12 -13.06 -9.28 -2.81
C ILE A 12 -12.24 -9.32 -4.10
N PHE A 13 -11.02 -8.80 -4.08
CA PHE A 13 -10.10 -8.82 -5.22
C PHE A 13 -9.79 -10.24 -5.68
N ARG A 14 -9.50 -11.17 -4.76
CA ARG A 14 -9.23 -12.58 -5.10
C ARG A 14 -10.45 -13.29 -5.69
N ALA A 15 -11.65 -12.93 -5.24
CA ALA A 15 -12.89 -13.55 -5.69
C ALA A 15 -13.33 -13.04 -7.08
N ASN A 16 -13.19 -11.73 -7.32
CA ASN A 16 -13.79 -11.07 -8.48
C ASN A 16 -12.78 -10.55 -9.51
N GLY A 17 -11.49 -10.56 -9.18
CA GLY A 17 -10.44 -9.99 -10.01
C GLY A 17 -10.28 -8.46 -9.82
N PRO A 18 -9.62 -7.79 -10.78
CA PRO A 18 -9.31 -6.36 -10.70
C PRO A 18 -10.54 -5.47 -10.69
N PHE A 19 -10.45 -4.32 -10.03
CA PHE A 19 -11.54 -3.36 -9.94
C PHE A 19 -11.58 -2.45 -11.18
N SER A 20 -12.79 -2.13 -11.66
CA SER A 20 -12.99 -1.08 -12.66
C SER A 20 -12.64 0.30 -12.08
N GLU A 21 -12.15 1.23 -12.91
CA GLU A 21 -11.57 2.52 -12.50
C GLU A 21 -12.43 3.36 -11.54
N ALA A 22 -13.76 3.30 -11.66
CA ALA A 22 -14.67 4.01 -10.77
C ALA A 22 -14.60 3.54 -9.30
N SER A 23 -14.27 2.27 -9.08
CA SER A 23 -14.27 1.67 -7.73
C SER A 23 -13.06 2.09 -6.89
N PRO A 24 -11.80 2.07 -7.40
CA PRO A 24 -10.64 2.60 -6.69
C PRO A 24 -10.80 4.06 -6.25
N ALA A 25 -11.41 4.93 -7.07
CA ALA A 25 -11.64 6.32 -6.68
C ALA A 25 -12.58 6.43 -5.45
N HIS A 26 -13.65 5.65 -5.42
CA HIS A 26 -14.58 5.63 -4.30
C HIS A 26 -13.94 5.05 -3.02
N ILE A 27 -13.13 4.00 -3.18
CA ILE A 27 -12.34 3.40 -2.08
C ILE A 27 -11.34 4.44 -1.54
N ALA A 28 -10.59 5.10 -2.42
CA ALA A 28 -9.59 6.09 -2.06
C ALA A 28 -10.19 7.21 -1.23
N TYR A 29 -11.34 7.76 -1.64
CA TYR A 29 -12.04 8.80 -0.91
C TYR A 29 -12.37 8.39 0.53
N GLN A 30 -12.91 7.19 0.72
CA GLN A 30 -13.26 6.68 2.05
C GLN A 30 -12.02 6.43 2.93
N VAL A 31 -10.97 5.84 2.36
CA VAL A 31 -9.71 5.58 3.09
C VAL A 31 -9.02 6.89 3.47
N LEU A 32 -8.98 7.89 2.58
CA LEU A 32 -8.42 9.21 2.88
C LEU A 32 -9.18 9.92 4.00
N ASN A 33 -10.51 9.82 4.05
CA ASN A 33 -11.29 10.34 5.17
C ASN A 33 -10.95 9.63 6.49
N GLY A 34 -10.78 8.31 6.46
CA GLY A 34 -10.34 7.54 7.63
C GLY A 34 -8.93 7.95 8.10
N LEU A 35 -7.98 8.05 7.17
CA LEU A 35 -6.61 8.48 7.44
C LEU A 35 -6.56 9.90 8.00
N LYS A 36 -7.32 10.84 7.43
CA LYS A 36 -7.46 12.20 7.97
C LYS A 36 -7.86 12.17 9.44
N ASN A 37 -8.87 11.38 9.79
CA ASN A 37 -9.32 11.27 11.19
C ASN A 37 -8.24 10.68 12.10
N LEU A 38 -7.49 9.67 11.66
CA LEU A 38 -6.36 9.13 12.43
C LEU A 38 -5.25 10.18 12.62
N HIS A 39 -4.89 10.88 11.55
CA HIS A 39 -3.84 11.88 11.55
C HIS A 39 -4.20 13.09 12.43
N GLU A 40 -5.47 13.51 12.47
CA GLU A 40 -5.98 14.51 13.42
C GLU A 40 -5.77 14.11 14.89
N HIS A 41 -5.69 12.80 15.17
CA HIS A 41 -5.40 12.25 16.50
C HIS A 41 -3.92 11.85 16.67
N ASN A 42 -3.04 12.27 15.77
CA ASN A 42 -1.61 11.93 15.74
C ASN A 42 -1.34 10.40 15.67
N ILE A 43 -2.25 9.64 15.06
CA ILE A 43 -2.11 8.20 14.83
C ILE A 43 -1.76 7.99 13.35
N VAL A 44 -0.70 7.22 13.07
CA VAL A 44 -0.36 6.79 11.70
C VAL A 44 -0.61 5.29 11.60
N HIS A 45 -1.19 4.83 10.49
CA HIS A 45 -1.57 3.42 10.33
C HIS A 45 -0.39 2.53 9.95
N LEU A 46 0.46 3.00 9.03
CA LEU A 46 1.69 2.41 8.49
C LEU A 46 1.56 1.08 7.73
N ASP A 47 0.41 0.42 7.81
CA ASP A 47 0.16 -0.85 7.13
C ASP A 47 -1.12 -0.81 6.27
N ILE A 48 -1.30 0.28 5.50
CA ILE A 48 -2.41 0.37 4.53
C ILE A 48 -2.13 -0.60 3.37
N LYS A 49 -3.01 -1.61 3.24
CA LYS A 49 -2.99 -2.64 2.20
C LYS A 49 -4.39 -3.29 2.07
N PRO A 50 -4.71 -3.98 0.96
CA PRO A 50 -6.05 -4.55 0.75
C PRO A 50 -6.57 -5.46 1.88
N SER A 51 -5.70 -6.18 2.59
CA SER A 51 -6.10 -7.07 3.69
C SER A 51 -6.52 -6.32 4.96
N ASN A 52 -6.13 -5.04 5.09
CA ASN A 52 -6.41 -4.19 6.25
C ASN A 52 -7.54 -3.18 5.98
N LEU A 53 -8.19 -3.31 4.83
CA LEU A 53 -9.33 -2.50 4.42
C LEU A 53 -10.58 -3.38 4.39
N LEU A 54 -11.44 -3.19 5.39
CA LEU A 54 -12.68 -3.94 5.54
C LEU A 54 -13.81 -3.32 4.74
N VAL A 55 -14.71 -4.15 4.21
CA VAL A 55 -15.78 -3.76 3.30
C VAL A 55 -17.13 -4.28 3.78
N SER A 56 -18.17 -3.46 3.64
CA SER A 56 -19.56 -3.90 3.82
C SER A 56 -20.22 -4.17 2.46
N LYS A 57 -21.35 -4.88 2.44
CA LYS A 57 -22.14 -5.10 1.22
C LYS A 57 -22.60 -3.80 0.54
N ASP A 58 -22.69 -2.71 1.28
CA ASP A 58 -23.00 -1.37 0.75
C ASP A 58 -21.76 -0.63 0.21
N MET A 59 -20.64 -1.33 0.00
CA MET A 59 -19.36 -0.76 -0.47
C MET A 59 -18.78 0.34 0.42
N LYS A 60 -19.11 0.32 1.72
CA LYS A 60 -18.40 1.14 2.71
C LYS A 60 -17.05 0.52 3.02
N VAL A 61 -16.01 1.33 3.16
CA VAL A 61 -14.65 0.90 3.47
C VAL A 61 -14.21 1.45 4.82
N LYS A 62 -13.63 0.60 5.67
CA LYS A 62 -13.04 1.00 6.95
C LYS A 62 -11.63 0.45 7.10
N ILE A 63 -10.78 1.26 7.71
CA ILE A 63 -9.40 0.90 8.04
C ILE A 63 -9.40 0.01 9.30
N ALA A 64 -8.64 -1.07 9.27
CA ALA A 64 -8.48 -2.03 10.35
C ALA A 64 -7.01 -2.43 10.54
N ASP A 65 -6.70 -3.05 11.68
CA ASP A 65 -5.35 -3.52 12.05
C ASP A 65 -4.32 -2.38 12.24
N PHE A 66 -4.53 -1.60 13.30
CA PHE A 66 -3.73 -0.42 13.65
C PHE A 66 -2.35 -0.81 14.20
N GLY A 67 -1.39 -1.03 13.30
CA GLY A 67 0.03 -1.19 13.62
C GLY A 67 0.66 0.12 14.08
N VAL A 68 0.51 0.46 15.36
CA VAL A 68 1.03 1.72 15.96
C VAL A 68 2.53 1.91 15.71
N SER A 69 2.91 2.94 14.95
CA SER A 69 4.28 3.48 14.92
C SER A 69 4.31 4.97 14.55
N LYS A 70 5.34 5.68 15.02
CA LYS A 70 5.43 7.15 15.21
C LYS A 70 5.97 7.95 14.01
N ILE A 71 5.95 7.42 12.79
CA ILE A 71 6.51 8.14 11.62
C ILE A 71 5.41 8.50 10.63
N VAL A 72 5.19 9.80 10.42
CA VAL A 72 4.16 10.34 9.52
C VAL A 72 4.78 10.46 8.13
N HIS A 73 4.25 9.76 7.12
CA HIS A 73 4.40 9.97 5.65
C HIS A 73 4.12 8.67 4.85
N GLY A 74 4.10 7.49 5.49
CA GLY A 74 3.90 6.20 4.81
C GLY A 74 2.47 5.93 4.29
N ASP A 75 1.42 6.37 4.99
CA ASP A 75 0.04 5.96 4.69
C ASP A 75 -0.45 6.37 3.29
N VAL A 76 -0.20 7.61 2.89
CA VAL A 76 -0.65 8.15 1.60
C VAL A 76 0.07 7.43 0.46
N TRP A 77 1.36 7.15 0.65
CA TRP A 77 2.15 6.41 -0.33
C TRP A 77 1.67 4.96 -0.47
N SER A 78 1.48 4.26 0.66
CA SER A 78 0.95 2.90 0.70
C SER A 78 -0.47 2.80 0.12
N LEU A 79 -1.30 3.83 0.28
CA LEU A 79 -2.60 3.93 -0.38
C LEU A 79 -2.45 4.00 -1.90
N GLY A 80 -1.53 4.81 -2.42
CA GLY A 80 -1.27 4.90 -3.86
C GLY A 80 -0.87 3.54 -4.46
N VAL A 81 0.05 2.83 -3.80
CA VAL A 81 0.46 1.46 -4.20
C VAL A 81 -0.73 0.50 -4.17
N THR A 82 -1.57 0.58 -3.14
CA THR A 82 -2.78 -0.25 -3.00
C THR A 82 -3.75 -0.03 -4.15
N LEU A 83 -4.03 1.23 -4.51
CA LEU A 83 -4.95 1.56 -5.61
C LEU A 83 -4.44 1.06 -6.96
N LEU A 84 -3.12 1.17 -7.20
CA LEU A 84 -2.49 0.62 -8.39
C LEU A 84 -2.58 -0.91 -8.44
N GLU A 85 -2.38 -1.61 -7.32
CA GLU A 85 -2.53 -3.07 -7.26
C GLU A 85 -3.96 -3.51 -7.59
N LEU A 86 -4.96 -2.84 -7.01
CA LEU A 86 -6.37 -3.13 -7.23
C LEU A 86 -6.80 -2.92 -8.69
N HIS A 87 -6.25 -1.90 -9.35
CA HIS A 87 -6.54 -1.59 -10.75
C HIS A 87 -5.78 -2.49 -11.73
N ALA A 88 -4.48 -2.69 -11.52
CA ALA A 88 -3.62 -3.45 -12.43
C ALA A 88 -3.84 -4.97 -12.33
N GLY A 89 -4.41 -5.46 -11.23
CA GLY A 89 -4.59 -6.90 -11.02
C GLY A 89 -3.35 -7.63 -10.53
N HIS A 90 -2.25 -6.92 -10.29
CA HIS A 90 -1.03 -7.45 -9.71
C HIS A 90 -0.30 -6.35 -8.95
N PHE A 91 0.66 -6.73 -8.10
CA PHE A 91 1.47 -5.77 -7.38
C PHE A 91 2.22 -4.87 -8.37
N PRO A 92 2.08 -3.53 -8.25
CA PRO A 92 2.71 -2.61 -9.18
C PRO A 92 4.23 -2.73 -9.08
N PHE A 93 4.94 -2.42 -10.16
CA PHE A 93 6.40 -2.47 -10.25
C PHE A 93 7.03 -3.89 -10.29
N PHE A 94 6.25 -4.96 -10.18
CA PHE A 94 6.71 -6.34 -10.32
C PHE A 94 6.00 -7.05 -11.49
N PRO A 95 6.63 -8.02 -12.17
CA PRO A 95 5.93 -8.86 -13.15
C PRO A 95 4.71 -9.54 -12.53
N ALA A 96 3.66 -9.75 -13.33
CA ALA A 96 2.43 -10.37 -12.87
C ALA A 96 2.70 -11.69 -12.11
N GLY A 97 2.08 -11.84 -10.95
CA GLY A 97 2.28 -12.99 -10.07
C GLY A 97 3.50 -12.91 -9.13
N LYS A 98 4.30 -11.84 -9.19
CA LYS A 98 5.38 -11.58 -8.22
C LYS A 98 5.04 -10.42 -7.28
N LYS A 99 5.56 -10.51 -6.06
CA LYS A 99 5.52 -9.46 -5.03
C LYS A 99 6.93 -9.27 -4.47
N PRO A 100 7.26 -8.10 -3.91
CA PRO A 100 8.51 -7.92 -3.16
C PRO A 100 8.56 -8.91 -2.00
N THR A 101 9.71 -9.57 -1.84
CA THR A 101 9.95 -10.50 -0.73
C THR A 101 10.38 -9.78 0.55
N ASN A 102 10.85 -8.54 0.43
CA ASN A 102 11.24 -7.67 1.55
C ASN A 102 11.22 -6.20 1.12
N TRP A 103 11.30 -5.29 2.10
CA TRP A 103 11.25 -3.84 1.86
C TRP A 103 12.43 -3.30 1.03
N LYS A 104 13.62 -3.93 1.09
CA LYS A 104 14.78 -3.49 0.29
C LYS A 104 14.56 -3.74 -1.20
N GLU A 105 13.99 -4.90 -1.55
CA GLU A 105 13.63 -5.22 -2.93
C GLU A 105 12.60 -4.23 -3.50
N LEU A 106 11.64 -3.84 -2.67
CA LEU A 106 10.65 -2.82 -3.02
C LEU A 106 11.33 -1.46 -3.30
N VAL A 107 12.22 -1.00 -2.40
CA VAL A 107 12.95 0.27 -2.58
C VAL A 107 13.84 0.24 -3.82
N LEU A 108 14.53 -0.87 -4.11
CA LEU A 108 15.35 -1.01 -5.32
C LEU A 108 14.54 -0.79 -6.59
N VAL A 109 13.40 -1.46 -6.67
CA VAL A 109 12.54 -1.39 -7.84
C VAL A 109 11.92 0.01 -8.00
N ILE A 110 11.47 0.63 -6.90
CA ILE A 110 10.84 1.96 -6.97
C ILE A 110 11.85 3.05 -7.35
N CYS A 111 13.00 3.08 -6.68
CA CYS A 111 13.96 4.16 -6.84
C CYS A 111 14.81 4.01 -8.09
N PHE A 112 15.05 2.77 -8.55
CA PHE A 112 16.04 2.48 -9.58
C PHE A 112 15.52 1.62 -10.74
N GLY A 113 14.30 1.06 -10.65
CA GLY A 113 13.74 0.19 -11.69
C GLY A 113 14.44 -1.17 -11.81
N GLU A 114 15.27 -1.57 -10.84
CA GLU A 114 16.09 -2.78 -10.92
C GLU A 114 15.47 -3.98 -10.20
N PHE A 115 15.44 -5.15 -10.87
CA PHE A 115 14.95 -6.41 -10.30
C PHE A 115 16.13 -7.36 -9.99
N ARG A 116 16.32 -7.72 -8.71
CA ARG A 116 17.34 -8.64 -8.15
C ARG A 116 18.82 -8.27 -8.35
N GLY A 117 19.58 -8.29 -7.24
CA GLY A 117 20.97 -8.78 -7.19
C GLY A 117 22.06 -8.01 -7.94
N SER A 118 21.73 -6.90 -8.59
CA SER A 118 22.72 -5.96 -9.13
C SER A 118 23.57 -5.42 -7.97
N ILE A 119 24.89 -5.67 -8.02
CA ILE A 119 25.87 -5.07 -7.09
C ILE A 119 25.68 -3.54 -7.06
N ARG A 120 25.29 -2.95 -8.20
CA ARG A 120 24.98 -1.54 -8.38
C ARG A 120 23.79 -1.09 -7.54
N GLY A 121 22.68 -1.84 -7.60
CA GLY A 121 21.49 -1.55 -6.80
C GLY A 121 21.77 -1.63 -5.30
N ILE A 122 22.53 -2.64 -4.84
CA ILE A 122 22.91 -2.77 -3.43
C ILE A 122 23.80 -1.59 -2.96
N GLN A 123 24.77 -1.17 -3.79
CA GLN A 123 25.64 -0.02 -3.49
C GLN A 123 24.85 1.30 -3.45
N GLN A 124 23.90 1.50 -4.37
CA GLN A 124 23.05 2.69 -4.40
C GLN A 124 22.07 2.73 -3.23
N LEU A 125 21.50 1.57 -2.83
CA LEU A 125 20.65 1.49 -1.64
C LEU A 125 21.42 1.86 -0.36
N HIS A 126 22.69 1.47 -0.28
CA HIS A 126 23.56 1.81 0.85
C HIS A 126 23.81 3.32 0.94
N GLN A 127 24.01 4.01 -0.21
CA GLN A 127 24.15 5.47 -0.24
C GLN A 127 22.86 6.19 0.17
N VAL A 128 21.70 5.76 -0.34
CA VAL A 128 20.40 6.38 -0.02
C VAL A 128 20.00 6.18 1.45
N LEU A 129 20.26 4.99 2.01
CA LEU A 129 19.87 4.68 3.39
C LEU A 129 20.80 5.28 4.46
N LEU A 130 22.07 5.55 4.13
CA LEU A 130 23.02 6.17 5.05
C LEU A 130 23.05 7.70 4.98
N GLY A 131 22.30 8.32 4.07
CA GLY A 131 22.27 9.78 3.94
C GLY A 131 23.59 10.38 3.47
N GLU A 132 24.50 9.58 2.90
CA GLU A 132 25.70 10.08 2.26
C GLU A 132 25.33 10.57 0.87
N GLY A 133 24.81 11.81 0.83
CA GLY A 133 24.61 12.54 -0.40
C GLY A 133 25.95 12.75 -1.10
N THR A 134 26.02 12.35 -2.37
CA THR A 134 27.05 12.85 -3.28
C THR A 134 26.84 14.34 -3.48
N GLU A 135 27.82 15.14 -3.07
CA GLU A 135 28.01 16.51 -3.59
C GLU A 135 28.15 16.53 -5.12
#